data_AF-A0AA39GUC5-F1
#
_entry.id   AF-A0AA39GUC5-F1
#
_cell.length_a   1.000
_cell.length_b   1.000
_cell.length_c   1.000
_cell.angle_alpha   90.00
_cell.angle_beta   90.00
_cell.angle_gamma   90.00
#
_symmetry.space_group_name_H-M   'P 1'
#
loop_
_entity.id
_entity.type
_entity.pdbx_description
1 polymer ?
#
loop_
_entity_poly.entity_id
_entity_poly.type
_entity_poly.pdbx_seq_one_letter_code
_entity_poly.pdbx_strand_id
1 'polypeptide(L)'
;MLSSFSSRIPAEKYAPTADECKYRQVIRQGTGAICKNIGFTHIEPNVLELLSEMMLSHIVDACTATKLITENAGRTVCTPTDVILGLVDCGTDVTALAAYFNRLKLTGSLVVCPPKKANASSQMKSLKVGETRPHPNHIPSWMPPFPDPHTYIKTTVSGDPDTDYSKLRELNSANQRNVDNALKDFMLRVHPSLTLFRKFELDVRSLAQKKIEEQKRERETRIRLQHQLRESKPKPARVDIGSEVPNDFLDDFMEQDVEQPQNSASPANDQMESSEDDSEIAAEIAYDEMFSLPQTETSILRTFIPTSCQILIPKDEEVPYVTALLAADLLDEDDTKPSTPINGDGPPGLHK
;
A
#
# COMPACT_ATOMS: atom_id res chain seq x y z
N MET A 1 -2.88 52.67 -24.14
CA MET A 1 -4.20 52.21 -23.66
C MET A 1 -4.02 50.82 -23.11
N LEU A 2 -3.95 50.69 -21.79
CA LEU A 2 -3.71 49.43 -21.07
C LEU A 2 -5.08 48.79 -20.78
N SER A 3 -5.49 47.78 -21.56
CA SER A 3 -6.61 46.93 -21.18
C SER A 3 -6.07 45.78 -20.33
N SER A 4 -6.29 45.83 -19.02
CA SER A 4 -6.08 44.69 -18.14
C SER A 4 -7.04 43.58 -18.56
N PHE A 5 -6.53 42.57 -19.25
CA PHE A 5 -7.21 41.29 -19.35
C PHE A 5 -7.15 40.66 -17.96
N SER A 6 -8.17 40.94 -17.15
CA SER A 6 -8.47 40.16 -15.97
C SER A 6 -8.92 38.78 -16.48
N SER A 7 -7.97 37.84 -16.50
CA SER A 7 -8.26 36.42 -16.61
C SER A 7 -9.11 36.03 -15.41
N ARG A 8 -10.43 36.07 -15.56
CA ARG A 8 -11.32 35.36 -14.66
C ARG A 8 -10.99 33.89 -14.82
N ILE A 9 -10.26 33.34 -13.86
CA ILE A 9 -10.18 31.89 -13.66
C ILE A 9 -11.64 31.43 -13.56
N PRO A 10 -12.15 30.63 -14.52
CA PRO A 10 -13.49 30.10 -14.42
C PRO A 10 -13.51 29.23 -13.17
N ALA A 11 -14.31 29.57 -12.17
CA ALA A 11 -14.53 28.68 -11.04
C ALA A 11 -15.05 27.35 -11.60
N GLU A 12 -14.25 26.30 -11.49
CA GLU A 12 -14.60 24.97 -11.97
C GLU A 12 -15.93 24.55 -11.36
N LYS A 13 -16.89 24.21 -12.23
CA LYS A 13 -18.25 23.83 -11.82
C LYS A 13 -18.33 22.44 -11.19
N TYR A 14 -17.20 21.74 -11.10
CA TYR A 14 -17.11 20.36 -10.66
C TYR A 14 -15.99 20.22 -9.64
N ALA A 15 -16.21 19.35 -8.64
CA ALA A 15 -15.16 19.01 -7.71
C ALA A 15 -14.02 18.30 -8.46
N PRO A 16 -12.75 18.55 -8.10
CA PRO A 16 -11.62 17.96 -8.80
C PRO A 16 -11.71 16.43 -8.80
N THR A 17 -11.48 15.83 -9.96
CA THR A 17 -11.51 14.37 -10.14
C THR A 17 -10.29 13.76 -9.45
N ALA A 18 -10.39 12.51 -8.97
CA ALA A 18 -9.27 11.81 -8.34
C ALA A 18 -7.98 11.78 -9.20
N ASP A 19 -8.12 11.79 -10.53
CA ASP A 19 -6.97 11.89 -11.44
C ASP A 19 -6.36 13.29 -11.50
N GLU A 20 -7.16 14.36 -11.40
CA GLU A 20 -6.67 15.74 -11.36
C GLU A 20 -5.79 15.98 -10.13
N CYS A 21 -6.15 15.39 -8.98
CA CYS A 21 -5.32 15.42 -7.78
C CYS A 21 -3.92 14.83 -8.02
N LYS A 22 -3.80 13.75 -8.80
CA LYS A 22 -2.50 13.12 -9.12
C LYS A 22 -1.63 14.03 -9.99
N TYR A 23 -2.21 14.66 -11.02
CA TYR A 23 -1.47 15.59 -11.87
C TYR A 23 -1.07 16.86 -11.13
N ARG A 24 -1.96 17.37 -10.26
CA ARG A 24 -1.68 18.52 -9.39
C ARG A 24 -0.53 18.23 -8.43
N GLN A 25 -0.45 17.00 -7.91
CA GLN A 25 0.68 16.57 -7.09
C GLN A 25 2.01 16.59 -7.86
N VAL A 26 2.02 16.21 -9.14
CA VAL A 26 3.24 16.28 -9.99
C VAL A 26 3.70 17.72 -10.18
N ILE A 27 2.78 18.67 -10.38
CA ILE A 27 3.11 20.10 -10.47
C ILE A 27 3.65 20.62 -9.13
N ARG A 28 3.05 20.21 -8.01
CA ARG A 28 3.53 20.52 -6.66
C ARG A 28 4.94 19.99 -6.41
N GLN A 29 5.22 18.74 -6.84
CA GLN A 29 6.55 18.13 -6.80
C GLN A 29 7.57 18.88 -7.66
N GLY A 30 7.19 19.28 -8.88
CA GLY A 30 8.02 20.07 -9.77
C GLY A 30 8.36 21.44 -9.18
N THR A 31 7.38 22.09 -8.57
CA THR A 31 7.58 23.38 -7.90
C THR A 31 8.54 23.23 -6.71
N GLY A 32 8.35 22.20 -5.88
CA GLY A 32 9.25 21.89 -4.77
C GLY A 32 10.68 21.56 -5.22
N ALA A 33 10.83 20.81 -6.32
CA ALA A 33 12.12 20.49 -6.93
C ALA A 33 12.86 21.74 -7.41
N ILE A 34 12.16 22.69 -8.03
CA ILE A 34 12.73 23.98 -8.46
C ILE A 34 13.19 24.79 -7.25
N CYS A 35 12.36 24.91 -6.20
CA CYS A 35 12.75 25.61 -4.98
C CYS A 35 13.99 24.99 -4.33
N LYS A 36 14.05 23.65 -4.27
CA LYS A 36 15.21 22.94 -3.73
C LYS A 36 16.47 23.16 -4.55
N ASN A 37 16.37 23.16 -5.89
CA ASN A 37 17.51 23.46 -6.78
C ASN A 37 18.05 24.88 -6.62
N ILE A 38 17.20 25.84 -6.21
CA ILE A 38 17.62 27.22 -5.89
C ILE A 38 18.37 27.27 -4.54
N GLY A 39 18.18 26.28 -3.67
CA GLY A 39 18.87 26.17 -2.38
C GLY A 39 17.98 26.43 -1.16
N PHE A 40 16.65 26.49 -1.32
CA PHE A 40 15.73 26.60 -0.19
C PHE A 40 15.68 25.28 0.61
N THR A 41 15.83 25.37 1.93
CA THR A 41 15.81 24.21 2.85
C THR A 41 14.44 23.96 3.48
N HIS A 42 13.67 25.01 3.75
CA HIS A 42 12.33 24.93 4.33
C HIS A 42 11.32 25.77 3.53
N ILE A 43 10.08 25.28 3.42
CA ILE A 43 8.95 26.00 2.82
C ILE A 43 7.69 25.71 3.60
N GLU A 44 6.84 26.73 3.75
CA GLU A 44 5.50 26.55 4.30
C GLU A 44 4.61 25.81 3.29
N PRO A 45 3.79 24.82 3.73
CA PRO A 45 2.95 24.04 2.82
C PRO A 45 1.95 24.91 2.04
N ASN A 46 1.38 25.95 2.66
CA ASN A 46 0.43 26.86 2.00
C ASN A 46 1.08 27.66 0.88
N VAL A 47 2.33 28.07 1.08
CA VAL A 47 3.10 28.83 0.08
C VAL A 47 3.49 27.93 -1.09
N LEU A 48 3.91 26.70 -0.81
CA LEU A 48 4.18 25.71 -1.86
C LEU A 48 2.93 25.44 -2.70
N GLU A 49 1.77 25.36 -2.05
CA GLU A 49 0.48 25.18 -2.72
C GLU A 49 0.15 26.36 -3.65
N LEU A 50 0.27 27.58 -3.14
CA LEU A 50 0.05 28.79 -3.91
C LEU A 50 1.00 28.88 -5.12
N LEU A 51 2.29 28.60 -4.91
CA LEU A 51 3.28 28.60 -5.98
C LEU A 51 2.97 27.53 -7.04
N SER A 52 2.49 26.35 -6.62
CA SER A 52 2.10 25.29 -7.55
C SER A 52 0.88 25.69 -8.40
N GLU A 53 -0.08 26.42 -7.82
CA GLU A 53 -1.25 26.93 -8.52
C GLU A 53 -0.86 28.06 -9.49
N MET A 54 0.04 28.96 -9.06
CA MET A 54 0.59 30.00 -9.94
C MET A 54 1.37 29.39 -11.12
N MET A 55 2.14 28.33 -10.87
CA MET A 55 2.86 27.61 -11.93
C MET A 55 1.88 26.99 -12.94
N LEU A 56 0.81 26.35 -12.44
CA LEU A 56 -0.23 25.77 -13.29
C LEU A 56 -0.93 26.85 -14.12
N SER A 57 -1.34 27.96 -13.50
CA SER A 57 -1.95 29.09 -14.21
C SER A 57 -1.04 29.62 -15.31
N HIS A 58 0.26 29.76 -15.05
CA HIS A 58 1.21 30.24 -16.05
C HIS A 58 1.36 29.27 -17.23
N ILE A 59 1.39 27.95 -16.98
CA ILE A 59 1.41 26.94 -18.04
C ILE A 59 0.16 27.02 -18.91
N VAL A 60 -1.02 27.19 -18.29
CA VAL A 60 -2.30 27.32 -18.99
C VAL A 60 -2.32 28.60 -19.84
N ASP A 61 -1.85 29.72 -19.30
CA ASP A 61 -1.76 30.99 -20.02
C ASP A 61 -0.82 30.88 -21.24
N ALA A 62 0.36 30.27 -21.07
CA ALA A 62 1.31 30.04 -22.16
C ALA A 62 0.74 29.12 -23.25
N CYS A 63 0.05 28.05 -22.87
CA CYS A 63 -0.64 27.15 -23.80
C CYS A 63 -1.79 27.86 -24.54
N THR A 64 -2.52 28.74 -23.86
CA THR A 64 -3.63 29.50 -24.44
C THR A 64 -3.12 30.52 -25.45
N ALA A 65 -2.05 31.25 -25.13
CA ALA A 65 -1.39 32.17 -26.05
C ALA A 65 -0.86 31.43 -27.29
N THR A 66 -0.20 30.30 -27.08
CA THR A 66 0.30 29.44 -28.17
C THR A 66 -0.82 28.92 -29.07
N LYS A 67 -1.94 28.50 -28.48
CA LYS A 67 -3.15 28.07 -29.21
C LYS A 67 -3.70 29.20 -30.08
N LEU A 68 -3.83 30.41 -29.52
CA LEU A 68 -4.32 31.58 -30.24
C LEU A 68 -3.44 31.91 -31.45
N ILE A 69 -2.12 31.85 -31.31
CA ILE A 69 -1.17 32.08 -32.42
C ILE A 69 -1.31 31.01 -33.50
N THR A 70 -1.45 29.74 -33.09
CA THR A 70 -1.62 28.60 -34.02
C THR A 70 -2.93 28.72 -34.81
N GLU A 71 -4.02 29.08 -34.13
CA GLU A 71 -5.34 29.30 -34.73
C GLU A 71 -5.36 30.53 -35.66
N ASN A 72 -4.67 31.61 -35.27
CA ASN A 72 -4.52 32.80 -36.11
C ASN A 72 -3.72 32.51 -37.40
N ALA A 73 -2.82 31.53 -37.36
CA ALA A 73 -2.13 31.02 -38.55
C ALA A 73 -2.99 30.05 -39.40
N GLY A 74 -4.24 29.78 -38.98
CA GLY A 74 -5.16 28.85 -39.66
C GLY A 74 -4.79 27.38 -39.51
N ARG A 75 -3.88 27.04 -38.58
CA ARG A 75 -3.41 25.66 -38.34
C ARG A 75 -4.04 25.09 -37.08
N THR A 76 -4.09 23.76 -37.00
CA THR A 76 -4.48 23.03 -35.78
C THR A 76 -3.29 22.43 -35.04
N VAL A 77 -2.15 22.27 -35.73
CA VAL A 77 -0.92 21.72 -35.17
C VAL A 77 0.05 22.84 -34.82
N CYS A 78 0.44 22.89 -33.54
CA CYS A 78 1.40 23.85 -33.01
C CYS A 78 2.83 23.51 -33.48
N THR A 79 3.58 24.53 -33.89
CA THR A 79 5.02 24.44 -34.17
C THR A 79 5.83 25.03 -33.02
N PRO A 80 7.13 24.68 -32.86
CA PRO A 80 7.97 25.25 -31.81
C PRO A 80 8.06 26.78 -31.88
N THR A 81 7.98 27.37 -33.08
CA THR A 81 7.95 28.82 -33.27
C THR A 81 6.71 29.46 -32.66
N ASP A 82 5.54 28.80 -32.77
CA ASP A 82 4.30 29.29 -32.16
C ASP A 82 4.42 29.32 -30.62
N VAL A 83 5.08 28.31 -30.04
CA VAL A 83 5.36 28.25 -28.59
C VAL A 83 6.30 29.38 -28.17
N ILE A 84 7.35 29.64 -28.94
CA ILE A 84 8.29 30.74 -28.67
C ILE A 84 7.56 32.09 -28.70
N LEU A 85 6.70 32.34 -29.69
CA LEU A 85 5.90 33.57 -29.71
C LEU A 85 4.91 33.62 -28.55
N GLY A 86 4.26 32.51 -28.19
CA GLY A 86 3.35 32.45 -27.05
C GLY A 86 4.04 32.78 -25.73
N LEU A 87 5.25 32.27 -25.54
CA LEU A 87 6.09 32.57 -24.37
C LEU A 87 6.50 34.06 -24.33
N VAL A 88 6.85 34.65 -25.48
CA VAL A 88 7.15 36.09 -25.58
C VAL A 88 5.91 36.94 -25.28
N ASP A 89 4.72 36.52 -25.73
CA ASP A 89 3.45 37.21 -25.45
C ASP A 89 3.08 37.16 -23.96
N CYS A 90 3.40 36.05 -23.27
CA CYS A 90 3.30 35.94 -21.81
C CYS A 90 4.40 36.72 -21.04
N GLY A 91 5.32 37.40 -21.74
CA GLY A 91 6.38 38.22 -21.14
C GLY A 91 7.60 37.45 -20.64
N THR A 92 7.82 36.21 -21.10
CA THR A 92 9.00 35.42 -20.73
C THR A 92 10.16 35.65 -21.69
N ASP A 93 11.36 35.87 -21.15
CA ASP A 93 12.58 36.05 -21.95
C ASP A 93 13.11 34.70 -22.44
N VAL A 94 12.83 34.37 -23.70
CA VAL A 94 13.24 33.13 -24.34
C VAL A 94 14.76 33.08 -24.57
N THR A 95 15.45 34.22 -24.61
CA THR A 95 16.91 34.25 -24.84
C THR A 95 17.70 33.73 -23.64
N ALA A 96 17.18 33.95 -22.43
CA ALA A 96 17.76 33.45 -21.18
C ALA A 96 17.63 31.92 -21.01
N LEU A 97 16.76 31.27 -21.79
CA LEU A 97 16.46 29.85 -21.64
C LEU A 97 17.69 28.95 -21.88
N ALA A 98 18.54 29.28 -22.85
CA ALA A 98 19.76 28.52 -23.13
C ALA A 98 20.75 28.58 -21.96
N ALA A 99 20.92 29.76 -21.36
CA ALA A 99 21.76 29.95 -20.18
C ALA A 99 21.19 29.19 -18.97
N TYR A 100 19.87 29.22 -18.79
CA TYR A 100 19.17 28.48 -17.75
C TYR A 100 19.39 26.96 -17.85
N PHE A 101 19.27 26.38 -19.05
CA PHE A 101 19.54 24.95 -19.26
C PHE A 101 20.99 24.57 -18.97
N ASN A 102 21.96 25.41 -19.33
CA ASN A 102 23.36 25.15 -18.99
C ASN A 102 23.59 25.15 -17.48
N ARG A 103 22.94 26.05 -16.73
CA ARG A 103 22.99 26.06 -15.27
C ARG A 103 22.36 24.81 -14.65
N LEU A 104 21.23 24.35 -15.18
CA LEU A 104 20.56 23.12 -14.71
C LEU A 104 21.43 21.88 -14.92
N LYS A 105 22.15 21.78 -16.05
CA LYS A 105 23.08 20.67 -16.31
C LYS A 105 24.21 20.61 -15.29
N LEU A 106 24.70 21.76 -14.81
CA LEU A 106 25.79 21.85 -13.83
C LEU A 106 25.34 21.59 -12.39
N THR A 107 24.18 22.12 -12.01
CA THR A 107 23.65 22.03 -10.63
C THR A 107 23.03 20.66 -10.35
N GLY A 108 22.70 19.91 -11.40
CA GLY A 108 21.84 18.73 -11.32
C GLY A 108 20.38 19.17 -11.28
N SER A 109 19.52 18.42 -11.98
CA SER A 109 18.07 18.62 -11.95
C SER A 109 17.42 17.46 -11.22
N LEU A 110 16.70 17.74 -10.15
CA LEU A 110 15.78 16.77 -9.54
C LEU A 110 14.71 16.39 -10.57
N VAL A 111 14.62 15.11 -10.90
CA VAL A 111 13.66 14.58 -11.86
C VAL A 111 12.37 14.22 -11.11
N VAL A 112 11.26 14.82 -11.52
CA VAL A 112 9.93 14.44 -11.02
C VAL A 112 9.45 13.25 -11.83
N CYS A 113 9.07 12.18 -11.13
CA CYS A 113 8.52 10.99 -11.78
C CYS A 113 7.15 11.32 -12.40
N PRO A 114 6.85 10.82 -13.61
CA PRO A 114 5.52 10.94 -14.17
C PRO A 114 4.50 10.24 -13.27
N PRO A 115 3.23 10.71 -13.24
CA PRO A 115 2.20 10.09 -12.43
C PRO A 115 1.99 8.65 -12.95
N LYS A 116 2.07 7.68 -12.03
CA LYS A 116 1.79 6.29 -12.38
C LYS A 116 0.33 6.19 -12.80
N LYS A 117 0.09 5.75 -14.04
CA LYS A 117 -1.26 5.40 -14.47
C LYS A 117 -1.65 4.17 -13.67
N ALA A 118 -2.70 4.26 -12.85
CA ALA A 118 -3.26 3.08 -12.21
C ALA A 118 -3.56 2.07 -13.32
N ASN A 119 -3.05 0.85 -13.19
CA ASN A 119 -3.46 -0.24 -14.08
C ASN A 119 -4.98 -0.29 -13.98
N ALA A 120 -5.68 -0.11 -15.11
CA ALA A 120 -7.13 -0.21 -15.13
C ALA A 120 -7.46 -1.53 -14.44
N SER A 121 -8.10 -1.47 -13.26
CA SER A 121 -8.48 -2.66 -12.53
C SER A 121 -9.23 -3.49 -13.55
N SER A 122 -8.68 -4.65 -13.93
CA SER A 122 -9.36 -5.54 -14.84
C SER A 122 -10.70 -5.81 -14.19
N GLN A 123 -11.75 -5.14 -14.67
CA GLN A 123 -13.08 -5.29 -14.11
C GLN A 123 -13.30 -6.79 -14.08
N MET A 124 -13.55 -7.34 -12.88
CA MET A 124 -13.75 -8.77 -12.72
C MET A 124 -14.77 -9.16 -13.78
N LYS A 125 -14.38 -10.04 -14.71
CA LYS A 125 -15.28 -10.47 -15.78
C LYS A 125 -16.52 -10.99 -15.06
N SER A 126 -17.63 -10.29 -15.23
CA SER A 126 -18.91 -10.70 -14.66
C SER A 126 -19.12 -12.15 -15.07
N LEU A 127 -19.50 -12.99 -14.10
CA LEU A 127 -19.85 -14.38 -14.38
C LEU A 127 -20.90 -14.38 -15.48
N LYS A 128 -20.56 -14.92 -16.65
CA LYS A 128 -21.51 -15.12 -17.75
C LYS A 128 -22.29 -16.38 -17.41
N VAL A 129 -23.58 -16.26 -17.17
CA VAL A 129 -24.46 -17.38 -16.87
C VAL A 129 -25.37 -17.61 -18.07
N GLY A 130 -24.98 -18.56 -18.92
CA GLY A 130 -25.71 -18.91 -20.13
C GLY A 130 -25.22 -18.17 -21.39
N GLU A 131 -25.88 -18.46 -22.50
CA GLU A 131 -25.57 -17.86 -23.80
C GLU A 131 -26.29 -16.50 -23.95
N THR A 132 -25.55 -15.46 -24.35
CA THR A 132 -26.14 -14.16 -24.69
C THR A 132 -27.03 -14.32 -25.92
N ARG A 133 -28.31 -13.94 -25.82
CA ARG A 133 -29.23 -14.00 -26.97
C ARG A 133 -28.67 -13.13 -28.12
N PRO A 134 -28.62 -13.64 -29.36
CA PRO A 134 -28.18 -12.85 -30.50
C PRO A 134 -29.12 -11.66 -30.70
N HIS A 135 -28.60 -10.58 -31.27
CA HIS A 135 -29.42 -9.43 -31.62
C HIS A 135 -30.55 -9.84 -32.58
N PRO A 136 -31.77 -9.35 -32.36
CA PRO A 136 -32.83 -9.40 -33.37
C PRO A 136 -32.37 -8.79 -34.70
N ASN A 137 -32.89 -9.26 -35.84
CA ASN A 137 -32.50 -8.82 -37.19
C ASN A 137 -32.60 -7.31 -37.46
N HIS A 138 -33.36 -6.55 -36.65
CA HIS A 138 -33.51 -5.11 -36.79
C HIS A 138 -32.42 -4.31 -36.02
N ILE A 139 -31.56 -4.97 -35.25
CA ILE A 139 -30.45 -4.37 -34.52
C ILE A 139 -29.15 -4.77 -35.19
N PRO A 140 -28.28 -3.80 -35.56
CA PRO A 140 -27.04 -4.10 -36.24
C PRO A 140 -26.03 -4.78 -35.31
N SER A 141 -25.23 -5.68 -35.88
CA SER A 141 -24.23 -6.49 -35.16
C SER A 141 -23.04 -5.70 -34.60
N TRP A 142 -22.85 -4.43 -34.99
CA TRP A 142 -21.82 -3.53 -34.42
C TRP A 142 -22.25 -2.92 -33.08
N MET A 143 -23.53 -3.06 -32.69
CA MET A 143 -24.02 -2.58 -31.41
C MET A 143 -23.59 -3.53 -30.28
N PRO A 144 -23.34 -3.04 -29.06
CA PRO A 144 -23.00 -3.91 -27.93
C PRO A 144 -24.05 -5.02 -27.72
N PRO A 145 -23.62 -6.23 -27.33
CA PRO A 145 -24.54 -7.33 -27.04
C PRO A 145 -25.48 -6.96 -25.90
N PHE A 146 -26.68 -7.52 -25.92
CA PHE A 146 -27.59 -7.40 -24.78
C PHE A 146 -26.96 -8.02 -23.52
N PRO A 147 -27.22 -7.44 -22.34
CA PRO A 147 -26.73 -8.01 -21.09
C PRO A 147 -27.33 -9.41 -20.87
N ASP A 148 -26.65 -10.19 -20.03
CA ASP A 148 -27.04 -11.57 -19.70
C ASP A 148 -28.53 -11.62 -19.25
N PRO A 149 -29.34 -12.59 -19.70
CA PRO A 149 -30.71 -12.79 -19.20
C PRO A 149 -30.84 -12.69 -17.68
N HIS A 150 -29.86 -13.19 -16.92
CA HIS A 150 -29.87 -13.16 -15.46
C HIS A 150 -29.64 -11.76 -14.86
N THR A 151 -29.21 -10.78 -15.67
CA THR A 151 -29.16 -9.35 -15.31
C THR A 151 -30.55 -8.79 -15.02
N TYR A 152 -31.59 -9.33 -15.68
CA TYR A 152 -32.97 -8.88 -15.50
C TYR A 152 -33.81 -9.84 -14.65
N ILE A 153 -33.27 -11.01 -14.27
CA ILE A 153 -33.96 -11.94 -13.37
C ILE A 153 -33.71 -11.48 -11.94
N LYS A 154 -34.74 -10.89 -11.33
CA LYS A 154 -34.73 -10.58 -9.90
C LYS A 154 -34.83 -11.89 -9.11
N THR A 155 -33.69 -12.47 -8.73
CA THR A 155 -33.68 -13.56 -7.75
C THR A 155 -34.10 -12.96 -6.42
N THR A 156 -35.28 -13.31 -5.91
CA THR A 156 -35.68 -12.92 -4.55
C THR A 156 -34.72 -13.59 -3.59
N VAL A 157 -33.79 -12.84 -3.03
CA VAL A 157 -32.95 -13.34 -1.94
C VAL A 157 -33.89 -13.58 -0.76
N SER A 158 -34.15 -14.84 -0.44
CA SER A 158 -35.01 -15.23 0.68
C SER A 158 -34.26 -14.94 1.97
N GLY A 159 -34.74 -13.95 2.72
CA GLY A 159 -34.14 -13.49 3.96
C GLY A 159 -34.38 -12.00 4.05
N ASP A 160 -35.46 -11.62 4.73
CA ASP A 160 -35.64 -10.21 5.07
C ASP A 160 -34.44 -9.83 5.95
N PRO A 161 -33.65 -8.81 5.55
CA PRO A 161 -32.60 -8.32 6.44
C PRO A 161 -33.27 -7.88 7.74
N ASP A 162 -32.60 -8.14 8.87
CA ASP A 162 -33.02 -7.66 10.18
C ASP A 162 -33.32 -6.16 10.08
N THR A 163 -34.61 -5.82 10.02
CA THR A 163 -35.12 -4.47 9.72
C THR A 163 -35.32 -3.66 11.00
N ASP A 164 -34.95 -4.24 12.14
CA ASP A 164 -35.00 -3.61 13.44
C ASP A 164 -34.00 -2.43 13.47
N TYR A 165 -34.55 -1.22 13.35
CA TYR A 165 -33.77 0.03 13.39
C TYR A 165 -32.84 0.11 14.60
N SER A 166 -33.27 -0.40 15.76
CA SER A 166 -32.47 -0.45 16.99
C SER A 166 -31.19 -1.28 16.81
N LYS A 167 -31.28 -2.47 16.19
CA LYS A 167 -30.14 -3.35 15.94
C LYS A 167 -29.20 -2.75 14.91
N LEU A 168 -29.73 -2.18 13.83
CA LEU A 168 -28.95 -1.47 12.81
C LEU A 168 -28.16 -0.31 13.44
N ARG A 169 -28.78 0.47 14.32
CA ARG A 169 -28.13 1.59 14.99
C ARG A 169 -27.06 1.10 15.98
N GLU A 170 -27.32 0.04 16.73
CA GLU A 170 -26.36 -0.57 17.64
C GLU A 170 -25.15 -1.13 16.89
N LEU A 171 -25.37 -1.88 15.82
CA LEU A 171 -24.33 -2.42 14.95
C LEU A 171 -23.48 -1.32 14.33
N ASN A 172 -24.11 -0.27 13.80
CA ASN A 172 -23.40 0.86 13.23
C ASN A 172 -22.56 1.61 14.29
N SER A 173 -23.12 1.79 15.49
CA SER A 173 -22.40 2.42 16.61
C SER A 173 -21.21 1.57 17.09
N ALA A 174 -21.37 0.25 17.14
CA ALA A 174 -20.30 -0.68 17.48
C ALA A 174 -19.21 -0.68 16.40
N ASN A 175 -19.59 -0.71 15.12
CA ASN A 175 -18.66 -0.63 14.01
C ASN A 175 -17.87 0.68 14.04
N GLN A 176 -18.53 1.82 14.25
CA GLN A 176 -17.85 3.11 14.36
C GLN A 176 -16.84 3.13 15.51
N ARG A 177 -17.20 2.61 16.69
CA ARG A 177 -16.26 2.50 17.82
C ARG A 177 -15.07 1.60 17.50
N ASN A 178 -15.30 0.49 16.79
CA ASN A 178 -14.24 -0.43 16.39
C ASN A 178 -13.30 0.23 15.39
N VAL A 179 -13.81 0.96 14.39
CA VAL A 179 -13.02 1.74 13.44
C VAL A 179 -12.19 2.80 14.16
N ASP A 180 -12.82 3.57 15.05
CA ASP A 180 -12.13 4.63 15.80
C ASP A 180 -11.01 4.05 16.69
N ASN A 181 -11.26 2.91 17.35
CA ASN A 181 -10.27 2.25 18.20
C ASN A 181 -9.14 1.65 17.37
N ALA A 182 -9.44 1.01 16.24
CA ALA A 182 -8.45 0.47 15.33
C ALA A 182 -7.52 1.57 14.79
N LEU A 183 -8.08 2.73 14.40
CA LEU A 183 -7.30 3.87 13.95
C LEU A 183 -6.41 4.43 15.06
N LYS A 184 -6.94 4.59 16.28
CA LYS A 184 -6.14 5.02 17.46
C LYS A 184 -4.99 4.05 17.72
N ASP A 185 -5.26 2.74 17.71
CA ASP A 185 -4.26 1.70 17.94
C ASP A 185 -3.15 1.71 16.88
N PHE A 186 -3.53 1.92 15.61
CA PHE A 186 -2.61 2.06 14.49
C PHE A 186 -1.74 3.29 14.63
N MET A 187 -2.34 4.47 14.85
CA MET A 187 -1.61 5.73 15.02
C MET A 187 -0.62 5.66 16.19
N LEU A 188 -1.03 5.11 17.34
CA LEU A 188 -0.14 4.91 18.48
C LEU A 188 0.99 3.89 18.21
N ARG A 189 0.88 3.06 17.17
CA ARG A 189 1.93 2.09 16.76
C ARG A 189 2.92 2.69 15.78
N VAL A 190 2.45 3.48 14.83
CA VAL A 190 3.29 4.11 13.80
C VAL A 190 4.06 5.31 14.37
N HIS A 191 3.47 6.02 15.33
CA HIS A 191 4.01 7.26 15.87
C HIS A 191 4.46 7.12 17.33
N PRO A 192 5.47 7.89 17.76
CA PRO A 192 5.90 7.91 19.15
C PRO A 192 4.77 8.50 20.02
N SER A 193 4.43 7.80 21.10
CA SER A 193 3.41 8.21 22.06
C SER A 193 3.99 8.35 23.47
N LEU A 194 3.37 9.21 24.27
CA LEU A 194 3.64 9.38 25.69
C LEU A 194 2.41 8.97 26.50
N THR A 195 2.63 8.25 27.60
CA THR A 195 1.55 7.94 28.54
C THR A 195 1.34 9.11 29.51
N LEU A 196 0.09 9.44 29.80
CA LEU A 196 -0.29 10.47 30.78
C LEU A 196 0.22 10.15 32.19
N PHE A 197 0.26 8.86 32.55
CA PHE A 197 0.62 8.37 33.88
C PHE A 197 2.02 7.74 33.89
N ARG A 198 3.06 8.59 33.96
CA ARG A 198 4.46 8.16 33.86
C ARG A 198 4.90 7.17 34.94
N LYS A 199 4.43 7.30 36.19
CA LYS A 199 4.77 6.36 37.27
C LYS A 199 4.21 4.96 36.99
N PHE A 200 2.93 4.90 36.62
CA PHE A 200 2.26 3.66 36.27
C PHE A 200 2.92 2.99 35.06
N GLU A 201 3.32 3.76 34.06
CA GLU A 201 4.06 3.24 32.91
C GLU A 201 5.36 2.55 33.32
N LEU A 202 6.15 3.17 34.21
CA LEU A 202 7.41 2.58 34.71
C LEU A 202 7.16 1.28 35.48
N ASP A 203 6.12 1.24 36.31
CA ASP A 203 5.75 0.04 37.06
C ASP A 203 5.36 -1.10 36.10
N VAL A 204 4.53 -0.81 35.09
CA VAL A 204 4.13 -1.79 34.07
C VAL A 204 5.32 -2.24 33.22
N ARG A 205 6.25 -1.35 32.87
CA ARG A 205 7.50 -1.73 32.17
C ARG A 205 8.33 -2.71 33.01
N SER A 206 8.48 -2.44 34.31
CA SER A 206 9.21 -3.34 35.20
C SER A 206 8.54 -4.72 35.31
N LEU A 207 7.20 -4.75 35.32
CA LEU A 207 6.43 -5.99 35.32
C LEU A 207 6.57 -6.73 33.98
N ALA A 208 6.53 -6.01 32.86
CA ALA A 208 6.70 -6.55 31.52
C ALA A 208 8.08 -7.19 31.36
N GLN A 209 9.14 -6.52 31.83
CA GLN A 209 10.50 -7.06 31.82
C GLN A 209 10.61 -8.36 32.63
N LYS A 210 10.07 -8.38 33.86
CA LYS A 210 10.03 -9.60 34.68
C LYS A 210 9.28 -10.75 33.99
N LYS A 211 8.15 -10.44 33.33
CA LYS A 211 7.36 -11.44 32.60
C LYS A 211 8.10 -12.00 31.38
N ILE A 212 8.80 -11.16 30.64
CA ILE A 212 9.64 -11.57 29.50
C ILE A 212 10.82 -12.42 30.00
N GLU A 213 11.47 -12.03 31.09
CA GLU A 213 12.55 -12.81 31.71
C GLU A 213 12.08 -14.16 32.23
N GLU A 214 10.89 -14.21 32.85
CA GLU A 214 10.28 -15.45 33.30
C GLU A 214 9.95 -16.39 32.14
N GLN A 215 9.32 -15.88 31.08
CA GLN A 215 9.07 -16.66 29.86
C GLN A 215 10.37 -17.17 29.24
N LYS A 216 11.42 -16.35 29.23
CA LYS A 216 12.75 -16.76 28.75
C LYS A 216 13.34 -17.88 29.62
N ARG A 217 13.24 -17.78 30.95
CA ARG A 217 13.67 -18.85 31.87
C ARG A 217 12.87 -20.13 31.65
N GLU A 218 11.55 -20.03 31.55
CA GLU A 218 10.68 -21.19 31.28
C GLU A 218 11.07 -21.87 29.96
N ARG A 219 11.30 -21.09 28.90
CA ARG A 219 11.79 -21.58 27.62
C ARG A 219 13.12 -22.32 27.76
N GLU A 220 14.11 -21.73 28.44
CA GLU A 220 15.41 -22.36 28.69
C GLU A 220 15.28 -23.66 29.50
N THR A 221 14.40 -23.69 30.52
CA THR A 221 14.15 -24.91 31.31
C THR A 221 13.44 -26.00 30.51
N ARG A 222 12.49 -25.63 29.62
CA ARG A 222 11.78 -26.57 28.74
C ARG A 222 12.75 -27.21 27.74
N ILE A 223 13.62 -26.40 27.12
CA ILE A 223 14.69 -26.88 26.23
C ILE A 223 15.57 -27.89 26.99
N ARG A 224 16.02 -27.54 28.20
CA ARG A 224 16.90 -28.39 29.02
C ARG A 224 16.25 -29.71 29.44
N LEU A 225 14.97 -29.69 29.80
CA LEU A 225 14.23 -30.90 30.20
C LEU A 225 13.98 -31.84 29.00
N GLN A 226 13.70 -31.27 27.82
CA GLN A 226 13.54 -32.04 26.59
C GLN A 226 14.85 -32.72 26.16
N HIS A 227 15.98 -32.03 26.32
CA HIS A 227 17.31 -32.60 26.12
C HIS A 227 17.56 -33.81 27.05
N GLN A 228 17.29 -33.66 28.36
CA GLN A 228 17.44 -34.76 29.33
C GLN A 228 16.54 -35.97 29.03
N LEU A 229 15.30 -35.74 28.58
CA LEU A 229 14.38 -36.80 28.19
C LEU A 229 14.88 -37.56 26.94
N ARG A 230 15.49 -36.87 25.97
CA ARG A 230 16.05 -37.49 24.76
C ARG A 230 17.30 -38.32 25.10
N GLU A 231 18.17 -37.86 25.99
CA GLU A 231 19.30 -38.64 26.52
C GLU A 231 18.86 -39.90 27.29
N SER A 232 17.70 -39.84 27.96
CA SER A 232 17.16 -40.98 28.73
C SER A 232 16.43 -42.04 27.90
N LYS A 233 16.08 -41.76 26.63
CA LYS A 233 15.46 -42.74 25.74
C LYS A 233 16.54 -43.67 25.17
N PRO A 234 16.41 -45.00 25.27
CA PRO A 234 17.36 -45.92 24.65
C PRO A 234 17.36 -45.69 23.13
N LYS A 235 18.55 -45.54 22.53
CA LYS A 235 18.74 -45.47 21.07
C LYS A 235 17.92 -46.61 20.43
N PRO A 236 16.99 -46.34 19.50
CA PRO A 236 16.31 -47.42 18.79
C PRO A 236 17.39 -48.27 18.12
N ALA A 237 17.39 -49.58 18.41
CA ALA A 237 18.28 -50.51 17.74
C ALA A 237 18.09 -50.32 16.23
N ARG A 238 19.18 -50.01 15.54
CA ARG A 238 19.21 -49.93 14.07
C ARG A 238 18.78 -51.31 13.57
N VAL A 239 17.53 -51.42 13.14
CA VAL A 239 17.06 -52.64 12.48
C VAL A 239 17.65 -52.59 11.08
N ASP A 240 18.74 -53.33 10.88
CA ASP A 240 19.18 -53.71 9.55
C ASP A 240 18.09 -54.58 8.94
N ILE A 241 17.16 -53.97 8.20
CA ILE A 241 16.25 -54.71 7.30
C ILE A 241 17.07 -55.05 6.05
N GLY A 242 17.93 -56.04 6.22
CA GLY A 242 18.38 -56.87 5.12
C GLY A 242 17.30 -57.89 4.79
N SER A 243 17.06 -58.05 3.50
CA SER A 243 16.35 -59.14 2.81
C SER A 243 14.80 -59.16 2.87
N GLU A 244 14.25 -59.11 1.65
CA GLU A 244 12.95 -59.59 1.19
C GLU A 244 11.73 -58.66 1.33
N VAL A 245 11.61 -57.73 0.37
CA VAL A 245 10.30 -57.26 -0.13
C VAL A 245 10.12 -57.83 -1.54
N PRO A 246 9.11 -58.68 -1.79
CA PRO A 246 8.72 -59.07 -3.14
C PRO A 246 8.29 -57.85 -3.97
N ASN A 247 8.93 -57.70 -5.14
CA ASN A 247 8.50 -56.81 -6.21
C ASN A 247 7.12 -57.26 -6.69
N ASP A 248 6.11 -56.39 -6.57
CA ASP A 248 4.97 -56.30 -7.49
C ASP A 248 4.06 -55.12 -7.07
N PHE A 249 4.48 -53.89 -7.40
CA PHE A 249 3.57 -52.84 -7.85
C PHE A 249 4.35 -51.62 -8.35
N LEU A 250 4.03 -51.17 -9.57
CA LEU A 250 4.50 -49.96 -10.26
C LEU A 250 5.84 -50.06 -11.05
N ASP A 251 5.85 -50.94 -12.04
CA ASP A 251 6.44 -50.62 -13.35
C ASP A 251 5.40 -49.84 -14.16
N ASP A 252 5.51 -48.51 -14.24
CA ASP A 252 5.16 -47.74 -15.45
C ASP A 252 5.56 -46.25 -15.29
N PHE A 253 6.82 -45.90 -15.60
CA PHE A 253 7.17 -44.77 -16.49
C PHE A 253 8.70 -44.52 -16.53
N MET A 254 9.30 -44.95 -17.64
CA MET A 254 10.42 -44.33 -18.35
C MET A 254 11.82 -44.25 -17.72
N GLU A 255 12.72 -45.02 -18.34
CA GLU A 255 14.18 -44.92 -18.35
C GLU A 255 14.70 -43.54 -18.81
N GLN A 256 15.79 -43.06 -18.18
CA GLN A 256 16.95 -42.55 -18.93
C GLN A 256 18.23 -42.43 -18.06
N ASP A 257 19.21 -43.25 -18.43
CA ASP A 257 20.68 -43.24 -18.27
C ASP A 257 21.40 -42.26 -17.31
N VAL A 258 22.34 -42.79 -16.50
CA VAL A 258 23.82 -42.65 -16.66
C VAL A 258 24.58 -43.00 -15.34
N GLU A 259 25.44 -44.02 -15.45
CA GLU A 259 26.73 -44.32 -14.79
C GLU A 259 27.01 -44.09 -13.28
N GLN A 260 27.32 -45.21 -12.60
CA GLN A 260 28.18 -45.35 -11.39
C GLN A 260 29.62 -44.86 -11.66
N PRO A 261 30.46 -44.43 -10.67
CA PRO A 261 30.92 -45.36 -9.63
C PRO A 261 31.37 -44.83 -8.24
N GLN A 262 31.18 -45.73 -7.27
CA GLN A 262 32.13 -46.20 -6.25
C GLN A 262 32.45 -45.36 -5.00
N ASN A 263 32.00 -45.93 -3.88
CA ASN A 263 32.49 -45.82 -2.51
C ASN A 263 34.02 -45.86 -2.38
N SER A 264 34.56 -45.06 -1.47
CA SER A 264 35.52 -45.56 -0.49
C SER A 264 35.34 -44.86 0.87
N ALA A 265 35.12 -45.70 1.89
CA ALA A 265 35.16 -45.46 3.33
C ALA A 265 36.52 -44.82 3.74
N SER A 266 36.74 -44.09 4.82
CA SER A 266 36.27 -44.02 6.23
C SER A 266 37.07 -42.85 6.89
N PRO A 267 37.09 -42.61 8.21
CA PRO A 267 36.03 -42.46 9.20
C PRO A 267 36.26 -41.19 10.08
N ALA A 268 35.43 -41.06 11.13
CA ALA A 268 35.68 -40.36 12.39
C ALA A 268 35.48 -38.84 12.44
N ASN A 269 34.30 -38.43 12.90
CA ASN A 269 34.17 -37.22 13.71
C ASN A 269 33.08 -37.39 14.79
N ASP A 270 33.39 -38.17 15.82
CA ASP A 270 32.55 -38.44 17.01
C ASP A 270 32.49 -37.24 18.00
N GLN A 271 32.70 -36.01 17.50
CA GLN A 271 32.64 -34.78 18.30
C GLN A 271 31.69 -33.74 17.72
N MET A 272 30.91 -34.08 16.68
CA MET A 272 30.01 -33.14 15.99
C MET A 272 28.52 -33.46 16.20
N GLU A 273 28.16 -34.63 16.76
CA GLU A 273 26.75 -35.01 16.97
C GLU A 273 26.07 -34.22 18.11
N SER A 274 26.80 -33.76 19.13
CA SER A 274 26.17 -33.03 20.24
C SER A 274 25.66 -31.63 19.86
N SER A 275 26.24 -31.01 18.83
CA SER A 275 25.81 -29.68 18.35
C SER A 275 24.65 -29.72 17.36
N GLU A 276 24.48 -30.82 16.63
CA GLU A 276 23.41 -30.96 15.64
C GLU A 276 22.07 -31.29 16.33
N ASP A 277 22.09 -32.13 17.37
CA ASP A 277 20.92 -32.45 18.19
C ASP A 277 20.37 -31.23 18.96
N ASP A 278 21.24 -30.35 19.46
CA ASP A 278 20.85 -29.08 20.10
C ASP A 278 20.13 -28.14 19.14
N SER A 279 20.54 -28.14 17.86
CA SER A 279 19.94 -27.31 16.81
C SER A 279 18.57 -27.82 16.36
N GLU A 280 18.36 -29.13 16.34
CA GLU A 280 17.10 -29.79 16.00
C GLU A 280 16.00 -29.53 17.06
N ILE A 281 16.35 -29.63 18.35
CA ILE A 281 15.42 -29.39 19.46
C ILE A 281 15.01 -27.91 19.50
N ALA A 282 15.98 -27.01 19.29
CA ALA A 282 15.70 -25.58 19.16
C ALA A 282 14.79 -25.28 17.96
N ALA A 283 14.95 -26.00 16.83
CA ALA A 283 14.12 -25.86 15.65
C ALA A 283 12.68 -26.38 15.86
N GLU A 284 12.49 -27.47 16.60
CA GLU A 284 11.17 -28.05 16.90
C GLU A 284 10.35 -27.15 17.84
N ILE A 285 11.00 -26.57 18.86
CA ILE A 285 10.39 -25.54 19.73
C ILE A 285 10.14 -24.23 18.96
N ALA A 286 11.05 -23.85 18.06
CA ALA A 286 10.86 -22.69 17.18
C ALA A 286 9.70 -22.91 16.20
N TYR A 287 9.44 -24.14 15.74
CA TYR A 287 8.33 -24.49 14.88
C TYR A 287 6.97 -24.39 15.62
N ASP A 288 6.92 -24.89 16.86
CA ASP A 288 5.76 -24.74 17.76
C ASP A 288 5.46 -23.25 18.07
N GLU A 289 6.51 -22.44 18.24
CA GLU A 289 6.40 -21.00 18.47
C GLU A 289 6.20 -20.17 17.19
N MET A 290 6.40 -20.75 16.00
CA MET A 290 6.27 -20.05 14.72
C MET A 290 4.85 -19.52 14.48
N PHE A 291 3.87 -20.09 15.19
CA PHE A 291 2.46 -19.68 15.19
C PHE A 291 2.07 -18.81 16.39
N SER A 292 3.02 -18.47 17.27
CA SER A 292 2.81 -17.59 18.42
C SER A 292 3.52 -16.25 18.22
N LEU A 293 2.81 -15.14 18.45
CA LEU A 293 3.43 -13.82 18.37
C LEU A 293 4.30 -13.58 19.63
N PRO A 294 5.59 -13.25 19.49
CA PRO A 294 6.43 -12.97 20.65
C PRO A 294 5.88 -11.74 21.40
N GLN A 295 5.63 -11.89 22.70
CA GLN A 295 5.20 -10.77 23.55
C GLN A 295 6.36 -9.80 23.73
N THR A 296 6.33 -8.71 22.97
CA THR A 296 7.26 -7.58 23.14
C THR A 296 6.88 -6.74 24.36
N GLU A 297 7.83 -6.00 24.93
CA GLU A 297 7.58 -5.06 26.04
C GLU A 297 6.42 -4.10 25.69
N THR A 298 6.39 -3.63 24.44
CA THR A 298 5.34 -2.74 23.92
C THR A 298 3.98 -3.44 23.78
N SER A 299 3.94 -4.73 23.45
CA SER A 299 2.70 -5.53 23.43
C SER A 299 2.12 -5.69 24.84
N ILE A 300 2.97 -5.94 25.84
CA ILE A 300 2.55 -6.04 27.24
C ILE A 300 2.07 -4.67 27.75
N LEU A 301 2.80 -3.60 27.47
CA LEU A 301 2.40 -2.24 27.85
C LEU A 301 1.01 -1.87 27.33
N ARG A 302 0.68 -2.24 26.08
CA ARG A 302 -0.64 -1.97 25.49
C ARG A 302 -1.78 -2.77 26.12
N THR A 303 -1.47 -3.90 26.74
CA THR A 303 -2.47 -4.69 27.47
C THR A 303 -2.90 -3.99 28.76
N PHE A 304 -1.98 -3.27 29.40
CA PHE A 304 -2.22 -2.58 30.67
C PHE A 304 -2.55 -1.08 30.51
N ILE A 305 -2.02 -0.42 29.49
CA ILE A 305 -2.20 1.02 29.25
C ILE A 305 -3.21 1.18 28.11
N PRO A 306 -4.44 1.63 28.40
CA PRO A 306 -5.44 1.86 27.37
C PRO A 306 -5.03 3.02 26.46
N THR A 307 -5.50 2.98 25.21
CA THR A 307 -5.24 4.02 24.21
C THR A 307 -5.67 5.41 24.65
N SER A 308 -6.72 5.50 25.47
CA SER A 308 -7.23 6.75 26.04
C SER A 308 -6.25 7.47 26.97
N CYS A 309 -5.21 6.78 27.46
CA CYS A 309 -4.19 7.34 28.34
C CYS A 309 -2.90 7.73 27.60
N GLN A 310 -2.87 7.64 26.27
CA GLN A 310 -1.69 7.95 25.46
C GLN A 310 -1.92 9.19 24.59
N ILE A 311 -0.87 9.99 24.45
CA ILE A 311 -0.85 11.19 23.60
C ILE A 311 0.24 11.00 22.55
N LEU A 312 -0.12 11.28 21.30
CA LEU A 312 0.84 11.31 20.20
C LEU A 312 1.77 12.52 20.36
N ILE A 313 3.08 12.28 20.25
CA ILE A 313 4.04 13.37 20.23
C ILE A 313 3.92 14.07 18.86
N PRO A 314 3.67 15.38 18.81
CA PRO A 314 3.68 16.11 17.53
C PRO A 314 5.07 15.95 16.91
N LYS A 315 5.11 15.46 15.67
CA LYS A 315 6.33 15.45 14.87
C LYS A 315 6.39 16.77 14.12
N ASP A 316 7.46 17.53 14.33
CA ASP A 316 7.84 18.57 13.39
C ASP A 316 8.33 17.83 12.13
N GLU A 317 7.74 18.14 10.96
CA GLU A 317 8.26 17.63 9.70
C GLU A 317 9.64 18.26 9.46
N GLU A 318 10.70 17.54 9.81
CA GLU A 318 12.08 18.04 9.67
C GLU A 318 12.45 18.33 8.19
N VAL A 319 11.72 17.75 7.23
CA VAL A 319 11.99 17.89 5.79
C VAL A 319 10.71 17.99 4.94
N PRO A 320 10.02 19.14 4.91
CA PRO A 320 8.74 19.32 4.20
C PRO A 320 8.86 19.04 2.68
N TYR A 321 10.04 19.28 2.11
CA TYR A 321 10.32 18.96 0.71
C TYR A 321 10.40 17.46 0.42
N VAL A 322 10.82 16.65 1.40
CA VAL A 322 10.84 15.19 1.24
C VAL A 322 9.44 14.63 1.30
N THR A 323 8.54 15.16 2.15
CA THR A 323 7.12 14.81 2.12
C THR A 323 6.45 15.19 0.80
N ALA A 324 6.83 16.32 0.20
CA ALA A 324 6.35 16.69 -1.14
C ALA A 324 6.88 15.77 -2.25
N LEU A 325 8.17 15.39 -2.18
CA LEU A 325 8.86 14.57 -3.19
C LEU A 325 8.59 13.06 -3.05
N LEU A 326 8.32 12.56 -1.84
CA LEU A 326 7.85 11.21 -1.61
C LEU A 326 6.41 11.16 -2.11
N ALA A 327 6.18 10.34 -3.13
CA ALA A 327 4.85 10.12 -3.67
C ALA A 327 3.86 9.73 -2.56
N ALA A 328 2.61 10.18 -2.70
CA ALA A 328 1.48 9.72 -1.89
C ALA A 328 1.22 8.21 -2.03
N ASP A 329 1.95 7.49 -2.89
CA ASP A 329 1.88 6.03 -3.03
C ASP A 329 2.19 5.27 -1.72
N LEU A 330 2.89 5.86 -0.74
CA LEU A 330 3.02 5.24 0.60
C LEU A 330 1.81 5.52 1.53
N LEU A 331 0.91 6.42 1.13
CA LEU A 331 -0.36 6.66 1.79
C LEU A 331 -1.51 5.90 1.09
N ASP A 332 -1.38 5.59 -0.21
CA ASP A 332 -2.42 4.94 -1.01
C ASP A 332 -2.30 3.39 -1.04
N GLU A 333 -1.14 2.78 -0.72
CA GLU A 333 -1.01 1.31 -0.64
C GLU A 333 -1.73 0.71 0.60
N ASP A 334 -1.97 1.52 1.63
CA ASP A 334 -2.77 1.11 2.81
C ASP A 334 -4.29 1.25 2.58
N ASP A 335 -4.72 1.83 1.46
CA ASP A 335 -6.12 1.89 1.03
C ASP A 335 -6.55 0.62 0.28
N THR A 336 -6.02 -0.54 0.71
CA THR A 336 -6.69 -1.82 0.51
C THR A 336 -7.95 -1.78 1.37
N LYS A 337 -9.02 -1.17 0.82
CA LYS A 337 -10.35 -1.11 1.43
C LYS A 337 -10.65 -2.45 2.10
N PRO A 338 -10.86 -2.53 3.42
CA PRO A 338 -11.42 -3.74 4.00
C PRO A 338 -12.75 -3.94 3.29
N SER A 339 -12.90 -5.08 2.63
CA SER A 339 -14.09 -5.50 1.90
C SER A 339 -15.33 -5.15 2.72
N THR A 340 -16.02 -4.06 2.37
CA THR A 340 -17.32 -3.74 2.94
C THR A 340 -18.25 -4.91 2.61
N PRO A 341 -18.96 -5.48 3.59
CA PRO A 341 -20.04 -6.39 3.26
C PRO A 341 -21.11 -5.57 2.51
N ILE A 342 -21.47 -6.08 1.33
CA ILE A 342 -22.57 -5.60 0.50
C ILE A 342 -23.83 -5.55 1.38
N ASN A 343 -24.32 -4.34 1.68
CA ASN A 343 -25.67 -4.14 2.17
C ASN A 343 -26.33 -3.06 1.31
N GLY A 344 -27.48 -3.44 0.74
CA GLY A 344 -28.16 -2.73 -0.33
C GLY A 344 -28.72 -1.36 0.05
N ASP A 345 -28.70 -0.48 -0.94
CA ASP A 345 -29.44 0.78 -0.95
C ASP A 345 -30.93 0.56 -0.65
N GLY A 346 -31.41 1.21 0.41
CA GLY A 346 -32.84 1.42 0.64
C GLY A 346 -33.36 2.59 -0.22
N PRO A 347 -34.61 2.54 -0.72
CA PRO A 347 -35.13 3.59 -1.58
C PRO A 347 -35.48 4.87 -0.78
N PRO A 348 -35.50 6.05 -1.44
CA PRO A 348 -35.83 7.32 -0.82
C PRO A 348 -37.31 7.36 -0.39
N GLY A 349 -37.53 7.66 0.89
CA GLY A 349 -38.86 7.81 1.48
C GLY A 349 -39.63 8.98 0.86
N LEU A 350 -40.85 8.70 0.42
CA LEU A 350 -41.85 9.71 0.07
C LEU A 350 -42.23 10.51 1.32
N HIS A 351 -42.19 11.84 1.19
CA HIS A 351 -42.92 12.76 2.04
C HIS A 351 -44.43 12.48 1.95
N LYS A 352 -45.08 12.39 3.11
CA LYS A 352 -46.45 12.84 3.34
C LYS A 352 -46.49 13.74 4.54
#